data_AF-A0A7S1R2P7-F1
#
_entry.id   AF-A0A7S1R2P7-F1
#
_cell.length_a   1.000
_cell.length_b   1.000
_cell.length_c   1.000
_cell.angle_alpha   90.00
_cell.angle_beta   90.00
_cell.angle_gamma   90.00
#
_symmetry.space_group_name_H-M   'P 1'
#
loop_
_entity.id
_entity.type
_entity.pdbx_description
1 polymer ?
#
loop_
_entity_poly.entity_id
_entity_poly.type
_entity_poly.pdbx_seq_one_letter_code
_entity_poly.pdbx_strand_id
1 'polypeptide(L)'
;TEMPLKAALGGTDRERNATVARLRKYFGRITYQTKDLKIEGVHLAPMGLSWGYMIALMHDLHDVHQSPQLKSRLFRRIVEDALRTNLSAKTRGVLATRSKVAYWLDSPRFASRALKHVRERPWDPILPIVTNSSVRAILETYNSRKKLRWWVQTPDAAAAGVEFRSLPVQEWWRELPTYRFLLNPMGTAIQTAKTYEALLVLTIPVIVHCGYTAFYELIRMGFPLVLISAWTDV
;
A
#
# COMPACT_ATOMS: atom_id res chain seq x y z
N THR A 1 -10.84 35.41 5.28
CA THR A 1 -11.88 35.53 6.32
C THR A 1 -12.25 34.12 6.77
N GLU A 2 -11.73 33.70 7.92
CA GLU A 2 -11.96 32.35 8.44
C GLU A 2 -13.40 32.21 8.93
N MET A 3 -14.18 31.38 8.24
CA MET A 3 -15.51 31.01 8.71
C MET A 3 -15.34 29.88 9.73
N PRO A 4 -15.80 30.03 10.98
CA PRO A 4 -15.72 28.96 11.97
C PRO A 4 -16.37 27.69 11.41
N LEU A 5 -15.71 26.54 11.56
CA LEU A 5 -16.15 25.26 10.99
C LEU A 5 -17.62 24.92 11.35
N LYS A 6 -18.08 25.39 12.51
CA LYS A 6 -19.46 25.26 13.00
C LYS A 6 -20.48 26.04 12.16
N ALA A 7 -20.12 27.22 11.66
CA ALA A 7 -20.96 28.03 10.78
C ALA A 7 -21.06 27.43 9.37
N ALA A 8 -19.98 26.81 8.87
CA ALA A 8 -19.95 26.16 7.56
C ALA A 8 -20.86 24.90 7.46
N LEU A 9 -21.22 24.30 8.60
CA LEU A 9 -22.09 23.11 8.65
C LEU A 9 -23.57 23.47 8.81
N GLY A 10 -23.90 24.71 9.19
CA GLY A 10 -25.24 25.15 9.55
C GLY A 10 -25.35 25.52 11.03
N GLY A 11 -26.13 26.57 11.33
CA GLY A 11 -26.29 27.09 12.69
C GLY A 11 -27.26 26.26 13.54
N THR A 12 -28.13 25.49 12.88
CA THR A 12 -29.16 24.65 13.52
C THR A 12 -28.92 23.16 13.27
N ASP A 13 -29.52 22.29 14.09
CA ASP A 13 -29.48 20.83 13.88
C ASP A 13 -30.05 20.40 12.53
N ARG A 14 -31.12 21.07 12.09
CA ARG A 14 -31.75 20.81 10.80
C ARG A 14 -30.80 21.11 9.64
N GLU A 15 -30.11 22.26 9.68
CA GLU A 15 -29.15 22.65 8.65
C GLU A 15 -27.91 21.75 8.65
N ARG A 16 -27.42 21.36 9.83
CA ARG A 16 -26.32 20.40 9.97
C ARG A 16 -26.67 19.05 9.35
N ASN A 17 -27.84 18.51 9.65
CA ASN A 17 -28.30 17.25 9.09
C ASN A 17 -28.48 17.32 7.57
N ALA A 18 -28.98 18.45 7.05
CA ALA A 18 -29.08 18.68 5.61
C ALA A 18 -27.70 18.79 4.93
N THR A 19 -26.74 19.48 5.57
CA THR A 19 -25.36 19.57 5.09
C THR A 19 -24.70 18.20 5.06
N VAL A 20 -24.81 17.41 6.14
CA VAL A 20 -24.31 16.03 6.20
C VAL A 20 -24.95 15.15 5.12
N ALA A 21 -26.27 15.26 4.90
CA ALA A 21 -26.96 14.52 3.84
C ALA A 21 -26.44 14.86 2.43
N ARG A 22 -26.14 16.15 2.15
CA ARG A 22 -25.50 16.56 0.88
C ARG A 22 -24.07 16.03 0.77
N LEU A 23 -23.30 16.10 1.86
CA LEU A 23 -21.90 15.66 1.90
C LEU A 23 -21.78 14.12 1.77
N ARG A 24 -22.78 13.35 2.21
CA ARG A 24 -22.85 11.89 2.01
C ARG A 24 -22.79 11.47 0.54
N LYS A 25 -23.19 12.33 -0.41
CA LYS A 25 -23.02 12.06 -1.85
C LYS A 25 -21.55 12.01 -2.27
N TYR A 26 -20.70 12.84 -1.65
CA TYR A 26 -19.28 12.96 -1.97
C TYR A 26 -18.42 12.01 -1.13
N PHE A 27 -18.78 11.80 0.13
CA PHE A 27 -17.99 11.03 1.10
C PHE A 27 -18.56 9.64 1.43
N GLY A 28 -19.74 9.28 0.91
CA GLY A 28 -20.37 7.96 1.13
C GLY A 28 -19.66 6.79 0.44
N ARG A 29 -18.59 7.05 -0.31
CA ARG A 29 -17.76 6.03 -1.00
C ARG A 29 -16.37 5.86 -0.39
N ILE A 30 -16.07 6.56 0.70
CA ILE A 30 -14.80 6.35 1.43
C ILE A 30 -14.98 5.10 2.30
N THR A 31 -14.39 3.99 1.86
CA THR A 31 -14.36 2.74 2.62
C THR A 31 -13.41 2.87 3.79
N TYR A 32 -14.00 2.74 4.98
CA TYR A 32 -13.40 2.81 6.31
C TYR A 32 -12.30 1.76 6.51
N GLN A 33 -11.08 2.20 6.82
CA GLN A 33 -10.19 1.46 7.73
C GLN A 33 -9.12 2.31 8.45
N THR A 34 -9.22 3.63 8.39
CA THR A 34 -8.24 4.53 9.00
C THR A 34 -8.97 5.79 9.47
N LYS A 35 -8.83 6.17 10.74
CA LYS A 35 -9.41 7.43 11.23
C LYS A 35 -8.57 8.58 10.67
N ASP A 36 -9.20 9.50 9.95
CA ASP A 36 -8.60 10.77 9.55
C ASP A 36 -8.49 11.68 10.78
N LEU A 37 -7.29 11.76 11.37
CA LEU A 37 -6.97 12.82 12.33
C LEU A 37 -6.34 13.97 11.53
N LYS A 38 -7.02 15.12 11.48
CA LYS A 38 -6.42 16.35 10.99
C LYS A 38 -5.38 16.81 12.01
N ILE A 39 -4.11 16.80 11.62
CA ILE A 39 -3.01 17.41 12.36
C ILE A 39 -2.53 18.61 11.53
N GLU A 40 -2.50 19.79 12.15
CA GLU A 40 -2.06 21.02 11.51
C GLU A 40 -0.59 20.90 11.07
N GLY A 41 -0.27 21.31 9.83
CA GLY A 41 1.06 21.20 9.24
C GLY A 41 1.42 19.81 8.69
N VAL A 42 0.56 18.80 8.83
CA VAL A 42 0.78 17.45 8.31
C VAL A 42 -0.16 17.20 7.13
N HIS A 43 0.35 17.41 5.91
CA HIS A 43 -0.36 17.18 4.64
C HIS A 43 -0.17 15.75 4.10
N LEU A 44 -0.01 14.76 4.97
CA LEU A 44 0.28 13.38 4.55
C LEU A 44 -0.96 12.69 3.97
N ALA A 45 -0.74 11.88 2.93
CA ALA A 45 -1.76 10.99 2.38
C ALA A 45 -2.39 10.14 3.50
N PRO A 46 -3.70 9.79 3.41
CA PRO A 46 -4.40 9.01 4.42
C PRO A 46 -3.79 7.60 4.49
N MET A 47 -2.75 7.45 5.29
CA MET A 47 -2.24 6.19 5.76
C MET A 47 -2.61 6.10 7.23
N GLY A 48 -3.72 5.43 7.53
CA GLY A 48 -3.57 4.52 8.66
C GLY A 48 -2.50 3.54 8.24
N LEU A 49 -1.39 3.52 8.97
CA LEU A 49 -0.39 2.46 8.91
C LEU A 49 -1.16 1.16 8.70
N SER A 50 -1.02 0.55 7.53
CA SER A 50 -1.86 -0.61 7.19
C SER A 50 -1.78 -1.59 8.35
N TRP A 51 -2.90 -2.20 8.75
CA TRP A 51 -2.94 -3.15 9.86
C TRP A 51 -1.81 -4.21 9.76
N GLY A 52 -1.39 -4.57 8.55
CA GLY A 52 -0.23 -5.45 8.31
C GLY A 52 1.13 -4.87 8.75
N TYR A 53 1.34 -3.56 8.64
CA TYR A 53 2.54 -2.87 9.15
C TYR A 53 2.55 -2.86 10.68
N MET A 54 1.40 -2.57 11.29
CA MET A 54 1.22 -2.73 12.73
C MET A 54 1.42 -4.18 13.16
N ILE A 55 0.87 -5.17 12.45
CA ILE A 55 1.08 -6.60 12.76
C ILE A 55 2.55 -6.99 12.66
N ALA A 56 3.28 -6.57 11.63
CA ALA A 56 4.70 -6.92 11.49
C ALA A 56 5.54 -6.29 12.60
N LEU A 57 5.31 -4.99 12.89
CA LEU A 57 5.88 -4.33 14.06
C LEU A 57 5.47 -5.04 15.35
N MET A 58 4.20 -5.42 15.48
CA MET A 58 3.66 -6.06 16.68
C MET A 58 4.11 -7.51 16.84
N HIS A 59 4.35 -8.28 15.78
CA HIS A 59 4.87 -9.65 15.84
C HIS A 59 6.35 -9.64 16.21
N ASP A 60 7.13 -8.75 15.58
CA ASP A 60 8.50 -8.47 16.03
C ASP A 60 8.52 -7.83 17.43
N LEU A 61 7.40 -7.32 17.96
CA LEU A 61 7.24 -6.94 19.37
C LEU A 61 6.70 -8.09 20.26
N HIS A 62 5.99 -9.07 19.69
CA HIS A 62 5.34 -10.18 20.40
C HIS A 62 6.34 -11.31 20.70
N ASP A 63 7.28 -11.59 19.79
CA ASP A 63 8.47 -12.41 20.06
C ASP A 63 9.51 -11.64 20.93
N VAL A 64 9.18 -10.44 21.40
CA VAL A 64 10.08 -9.50 22.12
C VAL A 64 9.61 -9.21 23.54
N HIS A 65 9.20 -10.27 24.23
CA HIS A 65 8.97 -10.23 25.68
C HIS A 65 10.23 -9.96 26.54
N GLN A 66 11.36 -9.52 25.97
CA GLN A 66 12.59 -9.24 26.74
C GLN A 66 13.15 -7.80 26.68
N SER A 67 12.75 -6.91 25.76
CA SER A 67 13.05 -5.45 25.88
C SER A 67 12.37 -4.58 24.78
N PRO A 68 11.14 -4.10 24.98
CA PRO A 68 10.41 -3.28 24.00
C PRO A 68 11.02 -1.88 23.76
N GLN A 69 11.69 -1.28 24.76
CA GLN A 69 12.21 0.09 24.64
C GLN A 69 13.48 0.19 23.78
N LEU A 70 14.33 -0.84 23.77
CA LEU A 70 15.60 -0.78 23.01
C LEU A 70 15.37 -0.87 21.49
N LYS A 71 14.41 -1.70 21.06
CA LYS A 71 14.18 -1.98 19.64
C LYS A 71 13.33 -0.93 18.93
N SER A 72 12.40 -0.26 19.62
CA SER A 72 11.68 0.89 19.05
C SER A 72 12.62 2.06 18.75
N ARG A 73 13.60 2.32 19.65
CA ARG A 73 14.67 3.29 19.40
C ARG A 73 15.55 2.89 18.22
N LEU A 74 15.92 1.61 18.12
CA LEU A 74 16.73 1.11 17.00
C LEU A 74 15.99 1.21 15.67
N PHE A 75 14.73 0.80 15.60
CA PHE A 75 13.93 0.90 14.38
C PHE A 75 13.73 2.35 13.96
N ARG A 76 13.38 3.23 14.90
CA ARG A 76 13.28 4.67 14.66
C ARG A 76 14.59 5.21 14.11
N ARG A 77 15.72 4.84 14.70
CA ARG A 77 17.05 5.24 14.24
C ARG A 77 17.35 4.72 12.84
N ILE A 78 17.01 3.47 12.51
CA ILE A 78 17.19 2.90 11.17
C ILE A 78 16.40 3.69 10.12
N VAL A 79 15.14 4.02 10.41
CA VAL A 79 14.30 4.80 9.50
C VAL A 79 14.82 6.23 9.39
N GLU A 80 15.12 6.88 10.51
CA GLU A 80 15.67 8.25 10.51
C GLU A 80 17.02 8.33 9.80
N ASP A 81 17.92 7.37 10.02
CA ASP A 81 19.21 7.28 9.33
C ASP A 81 19.01 7.06 7.83
N ALA A 82 18.11 6.17 7.42
CA ALA A 82 17.78 5.96 6.01
C ALA A 82 17.26 7.24 5.34
N LEU A 83 16.36 7.96 6.01
CA LEU A 83 15.80 9.22 5.54
C LEU A 83 16.84 10.36 5.51
N ARG A 84 17.85 10.32 6.39
CA ARG A 84 18.90 11.37 6.45
C ARG A 84 20.05 11.12 5.49
N THR A 85 20.44 9.87 5.26
CA THR A 85 21.74 9.54 4.67
C THR A 85 21.66 8.93 3.28
N ASN A 86 20.56 8.26 2.93
CA ASN A 86 20.51 7.42 1.71
C ASN A 86 19.58 7.91 0.61
N LEU A 87 18.94 9.08 0.76
CA LEU A 87 18.00 9.57 -0.25
C LEU A 87 18.67 9.91 -1.60
N SER A 88 19.92 10.36 -1.58
CA SER A 88 20.73 10.63 -2.79
C SER A 88 21.47 9.39 -3.32
N ALA A 89 21.50 8.30 -2.57
CA ALA A 89 22.31 7.11 -2.86
C ALA A 89 21.66 6.14 -3.86
N LYS A 90 20.97 6.66 -4.89
CA LYS A 90 20.29 5.88 -5.93
C LYS A 90 21.28 5.19 -6.87
N THR A 91 21.92 4.13 -6.38
CA THR A 91 22.96 3.37 -7.10
C THR A 91 22.41 2.20 -7.90
N ARG A 92 21.17 1.78 -7.67
CA ARG A 92 20.54 0.60 -8.29
C ARG A 92 19.30 0.96 -9.09
N GLY A 93 18.99 0.12 -10.08
CA GLY A 93 17.87 0.30 -11.00
C GLY A 93 16.52 -0.04 -10.35
N VAL A 94 16.12 -1.30 -10.49
CA VAL A 94 14.76 -1.76 -10.19
C VAL A 94 14.78 -2.91 -9.19
N LEU A 95 14.09 -2.76 -8.07
CA LEU A 95 13.88 -3.83 -7.09
C LEU A 95 12.54 -4.51 -7.33
N ALA A 96 12.53 -5.84 -7.36
CA ALA A 96 11.34 -6.66 -7.19
C ALA A 96 11.50 -7.51 -5.92
N THR A 97 10.46 -7.58 -5.09
CA THR A 97 10.56 -8.25 -3.78
C THR A 97 9.36 -9.12 -3.46
N ARG A 98 9.60 -10.18 -2.69
CA ARG A 98 8.54 -11.01 -2.08
C ARG A 98 8.10 -10.37 -0.77
N SER A 99 6.79 -10.33 -0.52
CA SER A 99 6.29 -9.95 0.81
C SER A 99 6.40 -11.15 1.75
N LYS A 100 7.18 -11.01 2.82
CA LYS A 100 7.22 -11.99 3.92
C LYS A 100 5.91 -11.98 4.73
N VAL A 101 5.29 -10.82 4.91
CA VAL A 101 4.08 -10.66 5.74
C VAL A 101 2.82 -11.20 5.03
N ALA A 102 2.77 -11.06 3.69
CA ALA A 102 1.63 -11.46 2.89
C ALA A 102 1.87 -12.75 2.09
N TYR A 103 2.79 -13.63 2.51
CA TYR A 103 3.17 -14.82 1.74
C TYR A 103 1.99 -15.77 1.44
N TRP A 104 0.95 -15.79 2.29
CA TRP A 104 -0.24 -16.61 2.08
C TRP A 104 -1.00 -16.24 0.81
N LEU A 105 -0.91 -14.98 0.36
CA LEU A 105 -1.45 -14.51 -0.93
C LEU A 105 -0.66 -15.03 -2.14
N ASP A 106 0.48 -15.69 -1.94
CA ASP A 106 1.22 -16.38 -3.00
C ASP A 106 0.80 -17.87 -3.13
N SER A 107 -0.05 -18.36 -2.23
CA SER A 107 -0.40 -19.78 -2.17
C SER A 107 -1.51 -20.13 -3.17
N PRO A 108 -1.28 -21.08 -4.08
CA PRO A 108 -2.32 -21.57 -5.00
C PRO A 108 -3.56 -22.08 -4.27
N ARG A 109 -3.42 -22.60 -3.04
CA ARG A 109 -4.53 -23.11 -2.24
C ARG A 109 -5.57 -22.03 -1.92
N PHE A 110 -5.11 -20.83 -1.56
CA PHE A 110 -6.01 -19.71 -1.27
C PHE A 110 -6.67 -19.18 -2.54
N ALA A 111 -5.91 -19.07 -3.63
CA ALA A 111 -6.44 -18.69 -4.93
C ALA A 111 -7.51 -19.67 -5.44
N SER A 112 -7.27 -20.98 -5.33
CA SER A 112 -8.24 -22.01 -5.74
C SER A 112 -9.53 -21.96 -4.91
N ARG A 113 -9.43 -21.71 -3.60
CA ARG A 113 -10.60 -21.51 -2.73
C ARG A 113 -11.39 -20.26 -3.11
N ALA A 114 -10.69 -19.15 -3.37
CA ALA A 114 -11.31 -17.92 -3.83
C ALA A 114 -12.01 -18.12 -5.20
N LEU A 115 -11.36 -18.79 -6.16
CA LEU A 115 -11.96 -19.13 -7.45
C LEU A 115 -13.20 -20.02 -7.30
N LYS A 116 -13.13 -21.04 -6.44
CA LYS A 116 -14.27 -21.90 -6.13
C LYS A 116 -15.44 -21.07 -5.60
N HIS A 117 -15.19 -20.16 -4.66
CA HIS A 117 -16.21 -19.28 -4.11
C HIS A 117 -16.88 -18.40 -5.16
N VAL A 118 -16.10 -17.78 -6.05
CA VAL A 118 -16.64 -16.97 -7.18
C VAL A 118 -17.51 -17.82 -8.10
N ARG A 119 -17.07 -19.05 -8.43
CA ARG A 119 -17.79 -19.96 -9.32
C ARG A 119 -19.12 -20.46 -8.73
N GLU A 120 -19.13 -20.75 -7.42
CA GLU A 120 -20.31 -21.28 -6.73
C GLU A 120 -21.35 -20.20 -6.38
N ARG A 121 -20.95 -18.91 -6.42
CA ARG A 121 -21.81 -17.79 -6.01
C ARG A 121 -21.72 -16.59 -6.95
N PRO A 122 -21.99 -16.73 -8.25
CA PRO A 122 -21.79 -15.64 -9.21
C PRO A 122 -22.73 -14.43 -8.98
N TRP A 123 -23.80 -14.62 -8.21
CA TRP A 123 -24.76 -13.60 -7.80
C TRP A 123 -24.44 -12.93 -6.45
N ASP A 124 -23.35 -13.29 -5.77
CA ASP A 124 -23.01 -12.67 -4.49
C ASP A 124 -22.75 -11.16 -4.70
N PRO A 125 -23.59 -10.28 -4.12
CA PRO A 125 -23.54 -8.84 -4.35
C PRO A 125 -22.27 -8.20 -3.78
N ILE A 126 -21.49 -8.93 -2.98
CA ILE A 126 -20.21 -8.47 -2.43
C ILE A 126 -19.05 -8.73 -3.40
N LEU A 127 -19.17 -9.66 -4.35
CA LEU A 127 -18.14 -9.91 -5.37
C LEU A 127 -17.71 -8.69 -6.19
N PRO A 128 -18.61 -7.78 -6.61
CA PRO A 128 -18.19 -6.54 -7.28
C PRO A 128 -17.58 -5.51 -6.33
N ILE A 129 -17.74 -5.65 -5.00
CA ILE A 129 -17.18 -4.72 -4.03
C ILE A 129 -15.69 -5.05 -3.85
N VAL A 130 -14.84 -4.21 -4.42
CA VAL A 130 -13.39 -4.40 -4.32
C VAL A 130 -12.90 -3.79 -3.00
N THR A 131 -13.08 -4.52 -1.90
CA THR A 131 -12.42 -4.23 -0.63
C THR A 131 -11.09 -5.00 -0.54
N ASN A 132 -10.22 -4.55 0.35
CA ASN A 132 -8.95 -5.17 0.71
C ASN A 132 -9.07 -6.65 1.17
N SER A 133 -10.27 -7.13 1.50
CA SER A 133 -10.53 -8.53 1.88
C SER A 133 -11.56 -9.22 0.98
N SER A 134 -11.94 -8.60 -0.13
CA SER A 134 -12.84 -9.24 -1.10
C SER A 134 -12.17 -10.44 -1.77
N VAL A 135 -12.97 -11.44 -2.14
CA VAL A 135 -12.50 -12.61 -2.89
C VAL A 135 -11.83 -12.18 -4.21
N ARG A 136 -12.38 -11.14 -4.85
CA ARG A 136 -11.81 -10.53 -6.04
C ARG A 136 -10.42 -9.94 -5.78
N ALA A 137 -10.25 -9.14 -4.73
CA ALA A 137 -8.94 -8.58 -4.37
C ALA A 137 -7.91 -9.69 -4.07
N ILE A 138 -8.30 -10.78 -3.40
CA ILE A 138 -7.41 -11.93 -3.18
C ILE A 138 -6.92 -12.52 -4.52
N LEU A 139 -7.82 -12.71 -5.48
CA LEU A 139 -7.48 -13.25 -6.80
C LEU A 139 -6.61 -12.30 -7.62
N GLU A 140 -6.95 -11.01 -7.65
CA GLU A 140 -6.17 -10.00 -8.34
C GLU A 140 -4.77 -9.86 -7.74
N THR A 141 -4.67 -9.89 -6.40
CA THR A 141 -3.39 -9.88 -5.69
C THR A 141 -2.56 -11.12 -6.00
N TYR A 142 -3.15 -12.32 -5.92
CA TYR A 142 -2.46 -13.56 -6.29
C TYR A 142 -1.96 -13.51 -7.75
N ASN A 143 -2.81 -13.10 -8.69
CA ASN A 143 -2.48 -13.02 -10.10
C ASN A 143 -1.39 -11.97 -10.37
N SER A 144 -1.46 -10.78 -9.77
CA SER A 144 -0.44 -9.73 -9.89
C SER A 144 0.93 -10.25 -9.44
N ARG A 145 0.99 -10.91 -8.28
CA ARG A 145 2.23 -11.45 -7.70
C ARG A 145 2.77 -12.65 -8.47
N LYS A 146 1.89 -13.53 -8.95
CA LYS A 146 2.25 -14.66 -9.82
C LYS A 146 2.82 -14.18 -11.15
N LYS A 147 2.17 -13.23 -11.81
CA LYS A 147 2.65 -12.64 -13.07
C LYS A 147 4.00 -11.96 -12.89
N LEU A 148 4.20 -11.19 -11.81
CA LEU A 148 5.51 -10.59 -11.52
C LEU A 148 6.58 -11.66 -11.39
N ARG A 149 6.32 -12.70 -10.59
CA ARG A 149 7.27 -13.80 -10.36
C ARG A 149 7.69 -14.52 -11.64
N TRP A 150 6.76 -14.69 -12.57
CA TRP A 150 7.05 -15.28 -13.87
C TRP A 150 7.86 -14.32 -14.74
N TRP A 151 7.45 -13.05 -14.79
CA TRP A 151 8.11 -12.06 -15.63
C TRP A 151 9.55 -11.76 -15.19
N VAL A 152 9.84 -11.68 -13.89
CA VAL A 152 11.22 -11.44 -13.38
C VAL A 152 12.21 -12.57 -13.71
N GLN A 153 11.76 -13.68 -14.28
CA GLN A 153 12.61 -14.79 -14.74
C GLN A 153 12.93 -14.70 -16.24
N THR A 154 12.42 -13.69 -16.94
CA THR A 154 12.59 -13.52 -18.40
C THR A 154 13.85 -12.74 -18.73
N PRO A 155 14.40 -12.88 -19.96
CA PRO A 155 15.49 -12.03 -20.45
C PRO A 155 15.16 -10.54 -20.42
N ASP A 156 13.90 -10.17 -20.70
CA ASP A 156 13.46 -8.77 -20.72
C ASP A 156 13.58 -8.13 -19.34
N ALA A 157 13.17 -8.84 -18.28
CA ALA A 157 13.35 -8.34 -16.91
C ALA A 157 14.83 -8.20 -16.52
N ALA A 158 15.69 -9.11 -16.99
CA ALA A 158 17.14 -9.00 -16.79
C ALA A 158 17.72 -7.80 -17.55
N ALA A 159 17.28 -7.56 -18.79
CA ALA A 159 17.67 -6.41 -19.60
C ALA A 159 17.21 -5.08 -19.00
N ALA A 160 16.03 -5.05 -18.37
CA ALA A 160 15.53 -3.92 -17.59
C ALA A 160 16.29 -3.70 -16.25
N GLY A 161 17.26 -4.55 -15.93
CA GLY A 161 18.06 -4.44 -14.70
C GLY A 161 17.26 -4.74 -13.43
N VAL A 162 16.23 -5.60 -13.53
CA VAL A 162 15.40 -5.98 -12.39
C VAL A 162 16.14 -6.95 -11.49
N GLU A 163 16.26 -6.59 -10.23
CA GLU A 163 16.76 -7.47 -9.19
C GLU A 163 15.59 -8.09 -8.41
N PHE A 164 15.46 -9.42 -8.45
CA PHE A 164 14.44 -10.13 -7.67
C PHE A 164 15.03 -10.81 -6.45
N ARG A 165 14.78 -10.26 -5.25
CA ARG A 165 15.27 -10.86 -3.99
C ARG A 165 14.35 -10.61 -2.81
N SER A 166 14.51 -11.42 -1.75
CA SER A 166 13.83 -11.22 -0.47
C SER A 166 14.74 -10.46 0.48
N LEU A 167 14.29 -9.34 1.02
CA LEU A 167 15.03 -8.57 2.02
C LEU A 167 14.57 -8.95 3.44
N PRO A 168 15.49 -9.11 4.41
CA PRO A 168 15.16 -9.07 5.82
C PRO A 168 14.45 -7.75 6.19
N VAL A 169 13.53 -7.80 7.15
CA VAL A 169 12.76 -6.62 7.57
C VAL A 169 13.70 -5.52 8.09
N GLN A 170 14.78 -5.91 8.76
CA GLN A 170 15.79 -5.03 9.34
C GLN A 170 16.63 -4.31 8.28
N GLU A 171 16.77 -4.90 7.09
CA GLU A 171 17.53 -4.34 5.98
C GLU A 171 16.66 -3.51 5.03
N TRP A 172 15.33 -3.67 5.08
CA TRP A 172 14.39 -3.05 4.15
C TRP A 172 14.61 -1.53 3.99
N TRP A 173 14.64 -0.81 5.11
CA TRP A 173 14.80 0.64 5.12
C TRP A 173 16.21 1.10 4.75
N ARG A 174 17.22 0.24 4.90
CA ARG A 174 18.60 0.53 4.46
C ARG A 174 18.76 0.29 2.96
N GLU A 175 18.15 -0.78 2.44
CA GLU A 175 18.33 -1.23 1.06
C GLU A 175 17.39 -0.54 0.08
N LEU A 176 16.11 -0.35 0.42
CA LEU A 176 15.12 0.26 -0.47
C LEU A 176 15.53 1.63 -1.03
N PRO A 177 16.13 2.55 -0.23
CA PRO A 177 16.59 3.83 -0.73
C PRO A 177 17.70 3.72 -1.78
N THR A 178 18.40 2.59 -1.92
CA THR A 178 19.46 2.44 -2.93
C THR A 178 18.90 2.25 -4.35
N TYR A 179 17.62 1.92 -4.49
CA TYR A 179 16.96 1.68 -5.76
C TYR A 179 16.20 2.92 -6.26
N ARG A 180 16.16 3.09 -7.58
CA ARG A 180 15.34 4.12 -8.25
C ARG A 180 13.87 3.71 -8.33
N PHE A 181 13.60 2.43 -8.61
CA PHE A 181 12.26 1.90 -8.78
C PHE A 181 11.99 0.68 -7.90
N LEU A 182 10.74 0.53 -7.48
CA LEU A 182 10.22 -0.65 -6.79
C LEU A 182 9.06 -1.25 -7.58
N LEU A 183 9.20 -2.47 -8.11
CA LEU A 183 8.08 -3.24 -8.63
C LEU A 183 7.19 -3.66 -7.47
N ASN A 184 6.02 -3.04 -7.40
CA ASN A 184 5.13 -3.12 -6.27
C ASN A 184 3.85 -3.86 -6.68
N PRO A 185 3.88 -5.20 -6.70
CA PRO A 185 2.67 -5.97 -6.97
C PRO A 185 1.66 -5.74 -5.85
N MET A 186 0.39 -5.96 -6.16
CA MET A 186 -0.67 -5.82 -5.17
C MET A 186 -0.42 -6.68 -3.92
N GLY A 187 -0.95 -6.21 -2.80
CA GLY A 187 -0.81 -6.83 -1.48
C GLY A 187 -2.17 -7.06 -0.83
N THR A 188 -2.19 -7.14 0.49
CA THR A 188 -3.43 -7.32 1.28
C THR A 188 -4.32 -6.08 1.30
N ALA A 189 -3.84 -4.93 0.81
CA ALA A 189 -4.61 -3.70 0.71
C ALA A 189 -4.36 -3.07 -0.66
N ILE A 190 -5.36 -2.31 -1.13
CA ILE A 190 -5.29 -1.57 -2.40
C ILE A 190 -4.06 -0.67 -2.39
N GLN A 191 -3.88 0.12 -1.34
CA GLN A 191 -2.68 0.93 -1.13
C GLN A 191 -1.73 0.17 -0.21
N THR A 192 -0.90 -0.71 -0.79
CA THR A 192 0.06 -1.51 -0.03
C THR A 192 1.05 -0.61 0.71
N ALA A 193 1.49 -1.04 1.91
CA ALA A 193 2.49 -0.29 2.69
C ALA A 193 3.75 0.02 1.88
N LYS A 194 4.18 -0.92 1.02
CA LYS A 194 5.34 -0.77 0.14
C LYS A 194 5.28 0.44 -0.78
N THR A 195 4.08 0.85 -1.22
CA THR A 195 3.91 2.07 -2.03
C THR A 195 4.47 3.26 -1.28
N TYR A 196 4.05 3.43 -0.03
CA TYR A 196 4.41 4.56 0.79
C TYR A 196 5.80 4.45 1.38
N GLU A 197 6.24 3.24 1.73
CA GLU A 197 7.63 2.99 2.12
C GLU A 197 8.59 3.44 1.02
N ALA A 198 8.30 3.11 -0.25
CA ALA A 198 9.09 3.55 -1.39
C ALA A 198 9.08 5.07 -1.54
N LEU A 199 7.89 5.69 -1.51
CA LEU A 199 7.75 7.15 -1.60
C LEU A 199 8.50 7.89 -0.48
N LEU A 200 8.47 7.38 0.75
CA LEU A 200 9.18 7.96 1.90
C LEU A 200 10.69 8.00 1.70
N VAL A 201 11.26 7.01 0.99
CA VAL A 201 12.70 6.95 0.70
C VAL A 201 13.06 7.39 -0.73
N LEU A 202 12.15 8.12 -1.39
CA LEU A 202 12.31 8.62 -2.76
C LEU A 202 12.60 7.53 -3.80
N THR A 203 12.06 6.33 -3.60
CA THR A 203 12.05 5.24 -4.58
C THR A 203 10.69 5.22 -5.28
N ILE A 204 10.67 5.20 -6.61
CA ILE A 204 9.45 5.32 -7.40
C ILE A 204 8.74 3.95 -7.47
N PRO A 205 7.55 3.78 -6.87
CA PRO A 205 6.78 2.56 -7.02
C PRO A 205 6.23 2.41 -8.45
N VAL A 206 6.43 1.23 -9.02
CA VAL A 206 5.86 0.79 -10.30
C VAL A 206 4.74 -0.22 -10.01
N ILE A 207 3.53 0.10 -10.42
CA ILE A 207 2.31 -0.60 -10.01
C ILE A 207 1.54 -1.04 -11.26
N VAL A 208 1.16 -2.32 -11.33
CA VAL A 208 0.25 -2.79 -12.37
C VAL A 208 -1.14 -2.23 -12.11
N HIS A 209 -1.70 -1.57 -13.12
CA HIS A 209 -3.06 -1.09 -13.14
C HIS A 209 -4.04 -2.26 -12.95
N CYS A 210 -4.81 -2.19 -11.86
CA CYS A 210 -5.79 -3.19 -11.49
C CYS A 210 -7.20 -2.60 -11.28
N GLY A 211 -7.47 -1.45 -11.89
CA GLY A 211 -8.80 -0.81 -11.88
C GLY A 211 -9.12 0.01 -10.64
N TYR A 212 -8.13 0.23 -9.76
CA TYR A 212 -8.32 1.04 -8.56
C TYR A 212 -8.03 2.52 -8.83
N THR A 213 -9.04 3.36 -8.64
CA THR A 213 -8.93 4.82 -8.79
C THR A 213 -7.95 5.45 -7.80
N ALA A 214 -7.68 4.79 -6.67
CA ALA A 214 -6.78 5.28 -5.63
C ALA A 214 -5.39 5.67 -6.16
N PHE A 215 -4.82 4.91 -7.11
CA PHE A 215 -3.51 5.23 -7.67
C PHE A 215 -3.53 6.41 -8.63
N TYR A 216 -4.61 6.57 -9.40
CA TYR A 216 -4.80 7.75 -10.25
C TYR A 216 -4.93 9.02 -9.43
N GLU A 217 -5.63 8.94 -8.29
CA GLU A 217 -5.74 10.07 -7.36
C GLU A 217 -4.37 10.45 -6.77
N LEU A 218 -3.53 9.47 -6.40
CA LEU A 218 -2.17 9.75 -5.95
C LEU A 218 -1.33 10.45 -7.02
N ILE A 219 -1.38 9.97 -8.28
CA ILE A 219 -0.69 10.63 -9.40
C ILE A 219 -1.22 12.06 -9.60
N ARG A 220 -2.54 12.26 -9.56
CA ARG A 220 -3.18 13.58 -9.68
C ARG A 220 -2.77 14.54 -8.56
N MET A 221 -2.50 14.02 -7.37
CA MET A 221 -1.96 14.77 -6.23
C MET A 221 -0.45 15.07 -6.36
N GLY A 222 0.20 14.61 -7.43
CA GLY A 222 1.63 14.85 -7.70
C GLY A 222 2.57 13.84 -7.07
N PHE A 223 2.07 12.70 -6.57
CA PHE A 223 2.96 11.64 -6.09
C PHE A 223 3.69 10.96 -7.26
N PRO A 224 5.00 10.68 -7.13
CA PRO A 224 5.79 10.01 -8.16
C PRO A 224 5.50 8.50 -8.16
N LEU A 225 4.52 8.06 -8.95
CA LEU A 225 4.23 6.64 -9.21
C LEU A 225 4.23 6.36 -10.71
N VAL A 226 4.58 5.14 -11.09
CA VAL A 226 4.41 4.63 -12.46
C VAL A 226 3.29 3.60 -12.48
N LEU A 227 2.25 3.84 -13.29
CA LEU A 227 1.21 2.85 -13.56
C LEU A 227 1.48 2.18 -14.91
N ILE A 228 1.52 0.86 -14.90
CA ILE A 228 1.74 0.02 -16.09
C ILE A 228 0.53 -0.88 -16.33
N SER A 229 0.30 -1.33 -17.56
CA SER A 229 -0.77 -2.28 -17.87
C SER A 229 -0.36 -3.73 -17.62
N ALA A 230 0.90 -4.05 -17.84
CA ALA A 230 1.50 -5.36 -17.61
C ALA A 230 2.96 -5.22 -17.19
N TRP A 231 3.51 -6.25 -16.53
CA TRP A 231 4.93 -6.25 -16.13
C TRP A 231 5.89 -6.17 -17.32
N THR A 232 5.46 -6.58 -18.51
CA THR A 232 6.20 -6.44 -19.77
C THR A 232 6.37 -5.01 -20.25
N ASP A 233 5.71 -4.03 -19.62
CA ASP A 233 5.85 -2.60 -19.95
C ASP A 233 7.04 -1.95 -19.22
N VAL A 234 7.68 -2.67 -18.28
CA VAL A 234 8.86 -2.24 -17.51
C VAL A 234 10.12 -2.47 -18.32
#